data_AF-A0A372LYW7-F1
#
_entry.id   AF-A0A372LYW7-F1
#
_cell.length_a   1.000
_cell.length_b   1.000
_cell.length_c   1.000
_cell.angle_alpha   90.00
_cell.angle_beta   90.00
_cell.angle_gamma   90.00
#
_symmetry.space_group_name_H-M   'P 1'
#
loop_
_entity.id
_entity.type
_entity.pdbx_description
1 polymer ?
#
loop_
_entity_poly.entity_id
_entity_poly.type
_entity_poly.pdbx_seq_one_letter_code
_entity_poly.pdbx_strand_id
1 'polypeptide(L)'
;MASVKMGVAGRAALGAVFAATLVAQAAGTAHAAAGSSSAYGVKASLGPITIAEVAPTAYPGGPEEATVADVRVGTYGSIQGLTTSSTGDDQAGTTESTSKIAGARLDLVAAALSTDAITTTCNAEPGADPTGSVNIANGKVNAVFPPSEVELDASPAPNTTVNVRNLGTLVLNEQVRNADGSLTVNAVHLKSIQPAIRGDLVIGSATCKAGTAEQPKTGKITATAVDEDDDPVAGVAYELKTLKTRAAAPSCTGNDTGSCTFSDLAAGSYQVCVTDVPDGYGMPAQRCSGTVAVDGNHRYVRFVIPEEQGKKS
;
A
#
# COMPACT_ATOMS: atom_id res chain seq x y z
N MET A 1 -55.98 3.82 -63.15
CA MET A 1 -56.37 2.81 -62.14
C MET A 1 -55.93 3.37 -60.80
N ALA A 2 -56.78 4.14 -60.10
CA ALA A 2 -57.74 3.65 -59.08
C ALA A 2 -57.00 2.86 -57.97
N SER A 3 -56.97 3.20 -56.68
CA SER A 3 -57.74 4.11 -55.80
C SER A 3 -56.89 4.33 -54.53
N VAL A 4 -56.70 5.54 -53.98
CA VAL A 4 -57.51 6.20 -52.92
C VAL A 4 -58.09 5.27 -51.84
N LYS A 5 -57.69 5.49 -50.56
CA LYS A 5 -58.57 5.72 -49.38
C LYS A 5 -57.70 6.08 -48.15
N MET A 6 -57.87 7.30 -47.59
CA MET A 6 -58.68 7.63 -46.40
C MET A 6 -58.12 7.00 -45.10
N GLY A 7 -57.94 7.72 -43.99
CA GLY A 7 -58.74 8.85 -43.54
C GLY A 7 -58.13 9.66 -42.39
N VAL A 8 -58.92 10.66 -42.03
CA VAL A 8 -58.69 11.81 -41.16
C VAL A 8 -59.15 11.51 -39.73
N ALA A 9 -58.71 12.37 -38.80
CA ALA A 9 -59.20 12.67 -37.43
C ALA A 9 -58.50 11.90 -36.31
N GLY A 10 -58.10 12.49 -35.19
CA GLY A 10 -58.27 13.85 -34.67
C GLY A 10 -58.28 13.79 -33.14
N ARG A 11 -57.53 14.70 -32.49
CA ARG A 11 -57.62 15.15 -31.08
C ARG A 11 -57.35 14.12 -29.96
N ALA A 12 -56.42 14.45 -29.07
CA ALA A 12 -56.69 14.83 -27.66
C ALA A 12 -55.38 14.91 -26.88
N ALA A 13 -55.17 16.03 -26.19
CA ALA A 13 -54.16 16.18 -25.17
C ALA A 13 -54.61 15.44 -23.90
N LEU A 14 -53.76 14.56 -23.36
CA LEU A 14 -53.83 14.09 -21.98
C LEU A 14 -52.41 14.06 -21.40
N GLY A 15 -52.25 14.74 -20.27
CA GLY A 15 -50.99 14.84 -19.54
C GLY A 15 -50.51 13.47 -19.05
N ALA A 16 -49.25 13.17 -19.31
CA ALA A 16 -48.57 12.03 -18.72
C ALA A 16 -47.83 12.50 -17.46
N VAL A 17 -48.29 11.97 -16.33
CA VAL A 17 -47.63 12.02 -15.03
C VAL A 17 -46.25 11.39 -15.16
N PHE A 18 -45.19 12.18 -14.94
CA PHE A 18 -43.83 11.66 -14.79
C PHE A 18 -43.74 10.90 -13.47
N ALA A 19 -43.91 9.57 -13.51
CA ALA A 19 -43.49 8.71 -12.42
C ALA A 19 -41.95 8.67 -12.44
N ALA A 20 -41.32 9.46 -11.58
CA ALA A 20 -39.89 9.36 -11.33
C ALA A 20 -39.59 8.03 -10.61
N THR A 21 -39.28 6.99 -11.38
CA THR A 21 -38.62 5.80 -10.85
C THR A 21 -37.24 6.21 -10.35
N LEU A 22 -37.09 6.38 -9.03
CA LEU A 22 -35.79 6.37 -8.38
C LEU A 22 -35.15 5.01 -8.66
N VAL A 23 -34.20 4.99 -9.59
CA VAL A 23 -33.22 3.90 -9.66
C VAL A 23 -32.29 4.16 -8.47
N ALA A 24 -32.45 3.38 -7.41
CA ALA A 24 -31.45 3.28 -6.36
C ALA A 24 -30.19 2.68 -7.02
N GLN A 25 -29.27 3.56 -7.42
CA GLN A 25 -27.93 3.14 -7.78
C GLN A 25 -27.33 2.55 -6.50
N ALA A 26 -27.17 1.23 -6.45
CA ALA A 26 -26.30 0.62 -5.46
C ALA A 26 -24.92 1.23 -5.69
N ALA A 27 -24.51 2.15 -4.81
CA ALA A 27 -23.13 2.61 -4.76
C ALA A 27 -22.30 1.36 -4.49
N GLY A 28 -21.71 0.78 -5.54
CA GLY A 28 -20.72 -0.26 -5.39
C GLY A 28 -19.66 0.28 -4.44
N THR A 29 -19.43 -0.42 -3.34
CA THR A 29 -18.32 -0.12 -2.46
C THR A 29 -17.07 -0.10 -3.33
N ALA A 30 -16.48 1.08 -3.56
CA ALA A 30 -15.23 1.18 -4.27
C ALA A 30 -14.24 0.27 -3.55
N HIS A 31 -13.85 -0.82 -4.21
CA HIS A 31 -12.87 -1.75 -3.64
C HIS A 31 -11.56 -0.97 -3.53
N ALA A 32 -10.94 -0.99 -2.36
CA ALA A 32 -9.68 -0.31 -2.14
C ALA A 32 -8.66 -0.79 -3.18
N ALA A 33 -8.05 0.13 -3.92
CA ALA A 33 -6.96 -0.21 -4.82
C ALA A 33 -5.70 -0.39 -3.98
N ALA A 34 -5.08 -1.57 -4.10
CA ALA A 34 -3.75 -1.83 -3.55
C ALA A 34 -2.75 -0.76 -4.03
N GLY A 35 -1.75 -0.48 -3.19
CA GLY A 35 -0.60 0.28 -3.63
C GLY A 35 0.20 -0.50 -4.65
N SER A 36 1.18 0.14 -5.28
CA SER A 36 2.11 -0.55 -6.17
C SER A 36 3.54 -0.11 -5.94
N SER A 37 4.47 -1.06 -5.90
CA SER A 37 5.90 -0.80 -5.87
C SER A 37 6.64 -1.69 -6.85
N SER A 38 7.78 -1.20 -7.34
CA SER A 38 8.65 -1.96 -8.23
C SER A 38 10.08 -1.45 -8.16
N ALA A 39 11.06 -2.32 -8.38
CA ALA A 39 12.46 -1.93 -8.43
C ALA A 39 13.21 -2.72 -9.50
N TYR A 40 14.31 -2.16 -9.97
CA TYR A 40 15.31 -2.85 -10.77
C TYR A 40 16.72 -2.36 -10.42
N GLY A 41 17.72 -3.21 -10.66
CA GLY A 41 19.11 -2.90 -10.32
C GLY A 41 19.84 -2.09 -11.40
N VAL A 42 19.62 -2.41 -12.68
CA VAL A 42 20.18 -1.65 -13.80
C VAL A 42 19.28 -1.70 -15.04
N LYS A 43 19.29 -0.63 -15.83
CA LYS A 43 18.72 -0.53 -17.17
C LYS A 43 19.61 0.37 -18.02
N ALA A 44 19.86 -0.01 -19.28
CA ALA A 44 20.73 0.76 -20.15
C ALA A 44 20.28 0.77 -21.62
N SER A 45 20.45 1.92 -22.25
CA SER A 45 20.39 2.14 -23.69
C SER A 45 21.54 3.06 -24.07
N LEU A 46 22.73 2.49 -24.28
CA LEU A 46 23.97 3.21 -24.54
C LEU A 46 24.53 2.82 -25.91
N GLY A 47 24.23 3.61 -26.94
CA GLY A 47 24.65 3.29 -28.32
C GLY A 47 24.20 1.88 -28.73
N PRO A 48 25.12 0.94 -29.05
CA PRO A 48 24.77 -0.43 -29.40
C PRO A 48 24.40 -1.32 -28.18
N ILE A 49 24.58 -0.85 -26.95
CA ILE A 49 24.31 -1.62 -25.74
C ILE A 49 22.86 -1.39 -25.31
N THR A 50 22.12 -2.49 -25.17
CA THR A 50 20.78 -2.48 -24.57
C THR A 50 20.75 -3.51 -23.43
N ILE A 51 20.37 -3.06 -22.24
CA ILE A 51 20.17 -3.87 -21.06
C ILE A 51 18.75 -3.62 -20.59
N ALA A 52 17.90 -4.64 -20.67
CA ALA A 52 16.57 -4.62 -20.06
C ALA A 52 16.68 -4.54 -18.53
N GLU A 53 15.56 -4.30 -17.84
CA GLU A 53 15.55 -4.22 -16.38
C GLU A 53 16.08 -5.51 -15.76
N VAL A 54 17.18 -5.40 -15.01
CA VAL A 54 17.82 -6.54 -14.33
C VAL A 54 17.38 -6.59 -12.88
N ALA A 55 17.10 -7.81 -12.41
CA ALA A 55 16.50 -8.06 -11.10
C ALA A 55 15.19 -7.25 -10.90
N PRO A 56 14.21 -7.35 -11.82
CA PRO A 56 12.95 -6.64 -11.63
C PRO A 56 12.16 -7.29 -10.48
N THR A 57 11.65 -6.47 -9.57
CA THR A 57 10.69 -6.86 -8.53
C THR A 57 9.44 -6.00 -8.66
N ALA A 58 8.30 -6.54 -8.23
CA ALA A 58 7.06 -5.79 -8.22
C ALA A 58 6.08 -6.30 -7.18
N TYR A 59 5.32 -5.38 -6.61
CA TYR A 59 4.17 -5.63 -5.77
C TYR A 59 3.01 -4.73 -6.22
N PRO A 60 1.78 -5.24 -6.31
CA PRO A 60 1.42 -6.66 -6.30
C PRO A 60 1.83 -7.36 -7.62
N GLY A 61 1.91 -8.69 -7.61
CA GLY A 61 1.91 -9.50 -8.83
C GLY A 61 3.27 -9.76 -9.50
N GLY A 62 4.39 -9.40 -8.89
CA GLY A 62 5.74 -9.77 -9.32
C GLY A 62 6.52 -10.51 -8.23
N PRO A 63 7.79 -10.88 -8.50
CA PRO A 63 8.67 -11.34 -7.43
C PRO A 63 8.92 -10.20 -6.45
N GLU A 64 8.79 -10.49 -5.15
CA GLU A 64 9.02 -9.50 -4.09
C GLU A 64 10.51 -9.23 -3.87
N GLU A 65 11.38 -10.17 -4.24
CA GLU A 65 12.83 -10.05 -4.18
C GLU A 65 13.50 -10.64 -5.42
N ALA A 66 14.61 -10.05 -5.85
CA ALA A 66 15.46 -10.61 -6.90
C ALA A 66 16.93 -10.25 -6.66
N THR A 67 17.83 -11.16 -7.02
CA THR A 67 19.28 -10.97 -6.86
C THR A 67 20.03 -11.38 -8.13
N VAL A 68 21.01 -10.56 -8.53
CA VAL A 68 21.94 -10.84 -9.63
C VAL A 68 23.36 -10.48 -9.20
N ALA A 69 24.29 -11.42 -9.31
CA ALA A 69 25.65 -11.26 -8.81
C ALA A 69 26.48 -10.24 -9.59
N ASP A 70 26.38 -10.22 -10.93
CA ASP A 70 27.17 -9.35 -11.80
C ASP A 70 26.39 -9.07 -13.09
N VAL A 71 26.42 -7.83 -13.56
CA VAL A 71 25.91 -7.41 -14.85
C VAL A 71 27.01 -6.66 -15.59
N ARG A 72 27.39 -7.15 -16.77
CA ARG A 72 28.34 -6.47 -17.65
C ARG A 72 27.64 -5.40 -18.48
N VAL A 73 28.23 -4.21 -18.51
CA VAL A 73 27.79 -3.09 -19.38
C VAL A 73 28.69 -3.06 -20.61
N GLY A 74 28.43 -3.98 -21.55
CA GLY A 74 29.28 -4.18 -22.72
C GLY A 74 30.74 -4.43 -22.33
N THR A 75 31.67 -3.67 -22.95
CA THR A 75 33.10 -3.70 -22.62
C THR A 75 33.50 -2.68 -21.56
N TYR A 76 32.55 -1.89 -21.05
CA TYR A 76 32.83 -0.73 -20.20
C TYR A 76 32.91 -1.07 -18.72
N GLY A 77 32.61 -2.30 -18.31
CA GLY A 77 32.77 -2.74 -16.92
C GLY A 77 31.55 -3.51 -16.41
N SER A 78 31.37 -3.53 -15.09
CA SER A 78 30.25 -4.24 -14.48
C SER A 78 29.67 -3.58 -13.23
N ILE A 79 28.46 -4.02 -12.89
CA ILE A 79 27.70 -3.66 -11.71
C ILE A 79 27.44 -4.95 -10.94
N GLN A 80 27.73 -4.96 -9.65
CA GLN A 80 27.83 -6.18 -8.84
C GLN A 80 26.87 -6.18 -7.65
N GLY A 81 26.45 -7.38 -7.26
CA GLY A 81 25.62 -7.64 -6.09
C GLY A 81 24.31 -6.85 -6.13
N LEU A 82 23.57 -6.94 -7.22
CA LEU A 82 22.27 -6.32 -7.38
C LEU A 82 21.26 -7.11 -6.55
N THR A 83 20.58 -6.45 -5.61
CA THR A 83 19.45 -7.01 -4.86
C THR A 83 18.33 -6.00 -4.85
N THR A 84 17.16 -6.39 -5.28
CA THR A 84 15.96 -5.55 -5.31
C THR A 84 14.88 -6.16 -4.46
N SER A 85 14.02 -5.31 -3.90
CA SER A 85 12.85 -5.72 -3.15
C SER A 85 11.68 -4.78 -3.46
N SER A 86 10.47 -5.31 -3.52
CA SER A 86 9.23 -4.55 -3.66
C SER A 86 8.14 -5.22 -2.86
N THR A 87 7.63 -4.50 -1.88
CA THR A 87 6.64 -4.98 -0.91
C THR A 87 5.52 -3.97 -0.75
N GLY A 88 4.44 -4.41 -0.11
CA GLY A 88 3.40 -3.52 0.38
C GLY A 88 2.43 -4.26 1.30
N ASP A 89 1.52 -3.47 1.87
CA ASP A 89 0.45 -3.95 2.75
C ASP A 89 -0.88 -3.45 2.19
N ASP A 90 -1.68 -4.38 1.67
CA ASP A 90 -3.00 -4.08 1.08
C ASP A 90 -3.99 -3.48 2.10
N GLN A 91 -3.83 -3.80 3.39
CA GLN A 91 -4.67 -3.24 4.45
C GLN A 91 -4.21 -1.84 4.81
N ALA A 92 -2.91 -1.65 5.01
CA ALA A 92 -2.36 -0.34 5.36
C ALA A 92 -2.24 0.62 4.18
N GLY A 93 -2.37 0.13 2.93
CA GLY A 93 -2.15 0.89 1.71
C GLY A 93 -0.70 1.36 1.51
N THR A 94 0.24 0.83 2.28
CA THR A 94 1.65 1.22 2.25
C THR A 94 2.42 0.39 1.23
N THR A 95 3.46 0.98 0.64
CA THR A 95 4.38 0.26 -0.24
C THR A 95 5.82 0.73 -0.04
N GLU A 96 6.75 -0.21 -0.20
CA GLU A 96 8.17 0.04 -0.17
C GLU A 96 8.83 -0.66 -1.36
N SER A 97 9.79 0.01 -1.97
CA SER A 97 10.70 -0.63 -2.92
C SER A 97 12.12 -0.18 -2.68
N THR A 98 13.05 -1.11 -2.87
CA THR A 98 14.47 -0.87 -2.66
C THR A 98 15.30 -1.51 -3.77
N SER A 99 16.38 -0.83 -4.17
CA SER A 99 17.42 -1.38 -5.04
C SER A 99 18.78 -1.18 -4.38
N LYS A 100 19.50 -2.28 -4.14
CA LYS A 100 20.83 -2.33 -3.52
C LYS A 100 21.84 -2.87 -4.53
N ILE A 101 22.98 -2.21 -4.62
CA ILE A 101 24.11 -2.58 -5.47
C ILE A 101 25.36 -2.61 -4.59
N ALA A 102 26.09 -3.73 -4.61
CA ALA A 102 27.34 -3.91 -3.86
C ALA A 102 28.55 -3.24 -4.51
N GLY A 103 28.42 -2.74 -5.73
CA GLY A 103 29.39 -1.84 -6.34
C GLY A 103 29.18 -1.67 -7.84
N ALA A 104 29.60 -0.52 -8.35
CA ALA A 104 29.69 -0.27 -9.79
C ALA A 104 31.11 0.13 -10.15
N ARG A 105 31.63 -0.39 -11.27
CA ARG A 105 32.94 -0.03 -11.83
C ARG A 105 32.80 0.04 -13.35
N LEU A 106 32.72 1.25 -13.88
CA LEU A 106 32.51 1.50 -15.32
C LEU A 106 33.56 2.46 -15.86
N ASP A 107 34.31 2.05 -16.88
CA ASP A 107 35.21 2.87 -17.69
C ASP A 107 34.48 3.31 -18.97
N LEU A 108 33.94 4.52 -18.97
CA LEU A 108 33.07 5.08 -19.99
C LEU A 108 33.85 5.95 -20.99
N VAL A 109 35.03 5.46 -21.42
CA VAL A 109 35.93 6.05 -22.42
C VAL A 109 36.58 7.38 -22.00
N ALA A 110 35.81 8.40 -21.64
CA ALA A 110 36.30 9.71 -21.21
C ALA A 110 36.22 9.93 -19.70
N ALA A 111 35.58 9.01 -18.97
CA ALA A 111 35.56 9.02 -17.51
C ALA A 111 35.29 7.63 -16.94
N ALA A 112 35.82 7.35 -15.75
CA ALA A 112 35.50 6.16 -14.98
C ALA A 112 34.54 6.49 -13.83
N LEU A 113 33.42 5.78 -13.72
CA LEU A 113 32.48 5.84 -12.61
C LEU A 113 32.73 4.65 -11.66
N SER A 114 32.85 4.93 -10.37
CA SER A 114 32.98 3.89 -9.34
C SER A 114 32.15 4.19 -8.09
N THR A 115 31.54 3.17 -7.49
CA THR A 115 30.83 3.25 -6.20
C THR A 115 31.02 1.95 -5.40
N ASP A 116 31.15 2.01 -4.08
CA ASP A 116 31.27 0.82 -3.22
C ASP A 116 29.93 0.25 -2.79
N ALA A 117 28.89 1.06 -2.78
CA ALA A 117 27.52 0.61 -2.61
C ALA A 117 26.57 1.68 -3.13
N ILE A 118 25.41 1.25 -3.60
CA ILE A 118 24.29 2.14 -3.90
C ILE A 118 23.06 1.55 -3.26
N THR A 119 22.32 2.35 -2.51
CA THR A 119 20.98 2.00 -2.02
C THR A 119 20.00 3.05 -2.49
N THR A 120 18.91 2.60 -3.12
CA THR A 120 17.79 3.43 -3.57
C THR A 120 16.55 2.96 -2.85
N THR A 121 15.79 3.86 -2.23
CA THR A 121 14.56 3.51 -1.52
C THR A 121 13.44 4.44 -1.97
N CYS A 122 12.24 3.89 -2.11
CA CYS A 122 11.01 4.63 -2.33
C CYS A 122 9.93 4.07 -1.39
N ASN A 123 9.36 4.95 -0.57
CA ASN A 123 8.30 4.63 0.38
C ASN A 123 7.05 5.46 0.07
N ALA A 124 5.90 4.82 0.06
CA ALA A 124 4.62 5.50 -0.11
C ALA A 124 3.62 5.03 0.94
N GLU A 125 2.94 5.99 1.55
CA GLU A 125 1.90 5.76 2.54
C GLU A 125 0.64 6.55 2.16
N PRO A 126 -0.57 6.05 2.47
CA PRO A 126 -1.80 6.77 2.18
C PRO A 126 -1.84 8.15 2.86
N GLY A 127 -2.35 9.14 2.14
CA GLY A 127 -2.51 10.50 2.66
C GLY A 127 -1.22 11.34 2.72
N ALA A 128 -0.07 10.77 2.30
CA ALA A 128 1.19 11.47 2.19
C ALA A 128 1.75 11.40 0.76
N ASP A 129 2.57 12.38 0.39
CA ASP A 129 3.38 12.28 -0.82
C ASP A 129 4.41 11.14 -0.66
N PRO A 130 4.60 10.30 -1.69
CA PRO A 130 5.69 9.33 -1.69
C PRO A 130 7.04 10.00 -1.48
N THR A 131 7.94 9.31 -0.79
CA THR A 131 9.28 9.80 -0.46
C THR A 131 10.35 8.89 -1.06
N GLY A 132 11.40 9.51 -1.57
CA GLY A 132 12.53 8.83 -2.19
C GLY A 132 13.85 9.23 -1.56
N SER A 133 14.77 8.29 -1.45
CA SER A 133 16.13 8.55 -0.95
C SER A 133 17.17 7.65 -1.62
N VAL A 134 18.41 8.15 -1.62
CA VAL A 134 19.56 7.45 -2.21
C VAL A 134 20.74 7.59 -1.28
N ASN A 135 21.48 6.49 -1.11
CA ASN A 135 22.79 6.46 -0.49
C ASN A 135 23.82 5.94 -1.49
N ILE A 136 24.95 6.65 -1.65
CA ILE A 136 26.05 6.27 -2.55
C ILE A 136 27.33 6.19 -1.71
N ALA A 137 27.81 4.99 -1.42
CA ALA A 137 29.06 4.83 -0.69
C ALA A 137 30.25 5.02 -1.64
N ASN A 138 31.16 5.93 -1.28
CA ASN A 138 32.42 6.20 -1.99
C ASN A 138 32.25 6.40 -3.50
N GLY A 139 31.21 7.14 -3.90
CA GLY A 139 30.95 7.43 -5.31
C GLY A 139 31.97 8.40 -5.89
N LYS A 140 32.57 8.05 -7.02
CA LYS A 140 33.57 8.88 -7.72
C LYS A 140 33.40 8.81 -9.22
N VAL A 141 33.70 9.93 -9.88
CA VAL A 141 33.84 10.03 -11.33
C VAL A 141 35.21 10.58 -11.65
N ASN A 142 36.04 9.75 -12.29
CA ASN A 142 37.38 10.13 -12.71
C ASN A 142 37.40 10.47 -14.19
N ALA A 143 37.38 11.76 -14.51
CA ALA A 143 37.40 12.26 -15.87
C ALA A 143 38.84 12.39 -16.39
N VAL A 144 39.01 12.19 -17.70
CA VAL A 144 40.32 12.34 -18.38
C VAL A 144 40.80 13.81 -18.38
N PHE A 145 39.92 14.77 -18.09
CA PHE A 145 40.21 16.21 -18.08
C PHE A 145 39.88 16.85 -16.73
N PRO A 146 40.58 17.92 -16.31
CA PRO A 146 40.39 18.56 -15.01
C PRO A 146 39.00 19.21 -14.83
N PRO A 147 38.39 19.17 -13.62
CA PRO A 147 38.87 18.39 -12.46
C PRO A 147 38.76 16.89 -12.73
N SER A 148 39.88 16.19 -12.51
CA SER A 148 40.04 14.81 -12.96
C SER A 148 39.34 13.79 -12.07
N GLU A 149 38.91 14.19 -10.87
CA GLU A 149 38.11 13.40 -9.93
C GLU A 149 36.99 14.27 -9.39
N VAL A 150 35.78 13.75 -9.41
CA VAL A 150 34.57 14.34 -8.81
C VAL A 150 33.99 13.32 -7.85
N GLU A 151 34.00 13.63 -6.56
CA GLU A 151 33.30 12.82 -5.56
C GLU A 151 31.79 13.09 -5.65
N LEU A 152 31.02 12.01 -5.57
CA LEU A 152 29.57 12.08 -5.52
C LEU A 152 29.16 12.18 -4.05
N ASP A 153 28.17 13.04 -3.77
CA ASP A 153 27.57 13.13 -2.44
C ASP A 153 27.04 11.75 -2.03
N ALA A 154 27.32 11.34 -0.80
CA ALA A 154 26.87 10.06 -0.25
C ALA A 154 25.37 10.04 0.02
N SER A 155 24.72 11.20 0.17
CA SER A 155 23.27 11.32 0.34
C SER A 155 22.75 12.53 -0.44
N PRO A 156 22.80 12.45 -1.79
CA PRO A 156 22.52 13.59 -2.64
C PRO A 156 21.06 14.05 -2.46
N ALA A 157 20.86 15.37 -2.43
CA ALA A 157 19.52 15.95 -2.47
C ALA A 157 18.76 15.51 -3.75
N PRO A 158 17.42 15.51 -3.75
CA PRO A 158 16.65 15.13 -4.92
C PRO A 158 17.07 15.92 -6.18
N ASN A 159 17.24 15.21 -7.29
CA ASN A 159 17.61 15.74 -8.61
C ASN A 159 18.97 16.46 -8.65
N THR A 160 19.95 16.00 -7.88
CA THR A 160 21.30 16.57 -7.88
C THR A 160 22.00 16.28 -9.21
N THR A 161 22.46 17.30 -9.91
CA THR A 161 23.13 17.14 -11.22
C THR A 161 24.65 17.28 -11.11
N VAL A 162 25.39 16.35 -11.70
CA VAL A 162 26.84 16.42 -11.87
C VAL A 162 27.16 16.39 -13.37
N ASN A 163 27.74 17.46 -13.88
CA ASN A 163 28.12 17.54 -15.29
C ASN A 163 29.57 17.07 -15.48
N VAL A 164 29.74 16.04 -16.31
CA VAL A 164 31.04 15.43 -16.60
C VAL A 164 31.41 15.77 -18.02
N ARG A 165 32.47 16.57 -18.18
CA ARG A 165 32.95 17.04 -19.49
C ARG A 165 33.19 15.85 -20.41
N ASN A 166 32.69 15.94 -21.64
CA ASN A 166 32.82 14.91 -22.69
C ASN A 166 32.21 13.54 -22.34
N LEU A 167 31.48 13.39 -21.23
CA LEU A 167 30.68 12.20 -20.94
C LEU A 167 29.19 12.51 -21.05
N GLY A 168 28.73 13.52 -20.31
CA GLY A 168 27.32 13.88 -20.21
C GLY A 168 26.96 14.36 -18.81
N THR A 169 25.69 14.16 -18.43
CA THR A 169 25.17 14.58 -17.13
C THR A 169 24.78 13.36 -16.32
N LEU A 170 25.24 13.31 -15.07
CA LEU A 170 24.71 12.42 -14.06
C LEU A 170 23.63 13.17 -13.30
N VAL A 171 22.46 12.55 -13.15
CA VAL A 171 21.41 12.99 -12.24
C VAL A 171 21.36 11.97 -11.11
N LEU A 172 21.74 12.41 -9.90
CA LEU A 172 21.74 11.62 -8.69
C LEU A 172 20.44 11.85 -7.94
N ASN A 173 19.90 10.79 -7.33
CA ASN A 173 18.60 10.85 -6.66
C ASN A 173 17.54 11.53 -7.54
N GLU A 174 17.48 11.14 -8.82
CA GLU A 174 16.49 11.67 -9.74
C GLU A 174 15.11 11.20 -9.28
N GLN A 175 14.25 12.15 -8.94
CA GLN A 175 12.90 11.90 -8.44
C GLN A 175 11.89 12.35 -9.47
N VAL A 176 11.23 11.38 -10.09
CA VAL A 176 10.22 11.58 -11.13
C VAL A 176 8.85 11.28 -10.56
N ARG A 177 8.03 12.34 -10.42
CA ARG A 177 6.61 12.19 -10.09
C ARG A 177 5.85 11.83 -11.36
N ASN A 178 5.26 10.65 -11.38
CA ASN A 178 4.51 10.15 -12.52
C ASN A 178 3.05 10.64 -12.49
N ALA A 179 2.41 10.66 -13.65
CA ALA A 179 1.03 11.14 -13.78
C ALA A 179 0.01 10.28 -13.00
N ASP A 180 0.36 9.03 -12.69
CA ASP A 180 -0.46 8.11 -11.92
C ASP A 180 -0.30 8.27 -10.39
N GLY A 181 0.48 9.26 -9.94
CA GLY A 181 0.76 9.53 -8.53
C GLY A 181 1.92 8.72 -7.94
N SER A 182 2.53 7.82 -8.70
CA SER A 182 3.75 7.12 -8.26
C SER A 182 4.97 8.05 -8.28
N LEU A 183 5.96 7.72 -7.46
CA LEU A 183 7.28 8.31 -7.49
C LEU A 183 8.28 7.26 -7.97
N THR A 184 9.09 7.61 -8.97
CA THR A 184 10.26 6.83 -9.37
C THR A 184 11.52 7.55 -8.90
N VAL A 185 12.41 6.80 -8.25
CA VAL A 185 13.70 7.26 -7.75
C VAL A 185 14.79 6.50 -8.50
N ASN A 186 15.67 7.22 -9.18
CA ASN A 186 16.87 6.65 -9.80
C ASN A 186 18.11 7.13 -9.02
N ALA A 187 18.93 6.19 -8.55
CA ALA A 187 20.12 6.54 -7.78
C ALA A 187 21.18 7.26 -8.62
N VAL A 188 21.54 6.67 -9.76
CA VAL A 188 22.47 7.26 -10.71
C VAL A 188 21.88 7.13 -12.11
N HIS A 189 21.49 8.26 -12.70
CA HIS A 189 21.05 8.34 -14.09
C HIS A 189 22.09 9.10 -14.92
N LEU A 190 22.86 8.36 -15.72
CA LEU A 190 23.75 8.93 -16.71
C LEU A 190 23.00 9.20 -18.02
N LYS A 191 22.98 10.47 -18.43
CA LYS A 191 22.56 10.93 -19.75
C LYS A 191 23.81 11.22 -20.58
N SER A 192 24.29 10.20 -21.29
CA SER A 192 25.53 10.25 -22.05
C SER A 192 25.35 10.93 -23.40
N ILE A 193 26.26 11.85 -23.70
CA ILE A 193 26.31 12.58 -24.98
C ILE A 193 27.42 12.05 -25.90
N GLN A 194 28.27 11.14 -25.41
CA GLN A 194 29.38 10.60 -26.17
C GLN A 194 28.90 9.83 -27.40
N PRO A 195 29.54 9.99 -28.56
CA PRO A 195 29.13 9.29 -29.79
C PRO A 195 29.05 7.77 -29.65
N ALA A 196 29.98 7.14 -28.91
CA ALA A 196 30.06 5.68 -28.79
C ALA A 196 28.98 5.07 -27.87
N ILE A 197 28.55 5.81 -26.85
CA ILE A 197 27.62 5.35 -25.80
C ILE A 197 26.51 6.36 -25.55
N ARG A 198 26.02 7.03 -26.61
CA ARG A 198 24.96 8.02 -26.48
C ARG A 198 23.68 7.36 -25.97
N GLY A 199 23.04 7.98 -24.99
CA GLY A 199 21.79 7.52 -24.39
C GLY A 199 21.90 7.41 -22.88
N ASP A 200 21.14 6.50 -22.29
CA ASP A 200 20.84 6.51 -20.86
C ASP A 200 21.34 5.23 -20.16
N LEU A 201 21.87 5.40 -18.97
CA LEU A 201 22.17 4.31 -18.04
C LEU A 201 21.61 4.68 -16.67
N VAL A 202 20.76 3.80 -16.13
CA VAL A 202 20.21 3.91 -14.78
C VAL A 202 20.76 2.79 -13.93
N ILE A 203 21.38 3.13 -12.80
CA ILE A 203 21.87 2.20 -11.77
C ILE A 203 21.08 2.47 -10.49
N GLY A 204 20.37 1.45 -10.02
CA GLY A 204 19.45 1.52 -8.90
C GLY A 204 18.19 2.32 -9.22
N SER A 205 17.05 1.64 -9.31
CA SER A 205 15.75 2.28 -9.45
C SER A 205 14.73 1.66 -8.51
N ALA A 206 13.95 2.50 -7.85
CA ALA A 206 12.86 2.11 -6.96
C ALA A 206 11.66 3.01 -7.25
N THR A 207 10.47 2.42 -7.40
CA THR A 207 9.22 3.12 -7.67
C THR A 207 8.16 2.69 -6.66
N CYS A 208 7.45 3.65 -6.10
CA CYS A 208 6.43 3.40 -5.10
C CYS A 208 5.20 4.28 -5.32
N LYS A 209 4.04 3.74 -4.95
CA LYS A 209 2.74 4.39 -5.02
C LYS A 209 1.88 3.86 -3.89
N ALA A 210 1.35 4.76 -3.08
CA ALA A 210 0.43 4.39 -2.03
C ALA A 210 -0.86 3.83 -2.63
N GLY A 211 -1.45 2.87 -1.93
CA GLY A 211 -2.80 2.42 -2.21
C GLY A 211 -3.82 3.52 -1.90
N THR A 212 -5.07 3.30 -2.29
CA THR A 212 -6.17 4.18 -1.90
C THR A 212 -6.72 3.83 -0.51
N ALA A 213 -6.16 2.82 0.15
CA ALA A 213 -6.58 2.38 1.46
C ALA A 213 -6.00 3.30 2.55
N GLU A 214 -6.77 4.29 2.99
CA GLU A 214 -6.94 4.42 4.43
C GLU A 214 -8.02 3.41 4.81
N GLN A 215 -7.68 2.11 4.90
CA GLN A 215 -8.59 1.21 5.64
C GLN A 215 -8.56 1.73 7.07
N PRO A 216 -9.68 2.18 7.65
CA PRO A 216 -9.70 2.50 9.07
C PRO A 216 -9.28 1.21 9.77
N LYS A 217 -8.17 1.22 10.54
CA LYS A 217 -7.75 0.04 11.30
C LYS A 217 -8.96 -0.52 12.04
N THR A 218 -9.50 -1.64 11.57
CA THR A 218 -10.70 -2.19 12.17
C THR A 218 -10.29 -3.06 13.34
N GLY A 219 -10.84 -2.80 14.51
CA GLY A 219 -10.58 -3.61 15.69
C GLY A 219 -11.58 -4.74 15.88
N LYS A 220 -11.41 -5.47 16.98
CA LYS A 220 -12.30 -6.55 17.39
C LYS A 220 -12.66 -6.39 18.86
N ILE A 221 -13.87 -6.76 19.24
CA ILE A 221 -14.25 -6.88 20.66
C ILE A 221 -14.70 -8.32 20.90
N THR A 222 -14.07 -8.99 21.87
CA THR A 222 -14.53 -10.28 22.36
C THR A 222 -15.19 -10.10 23.72
N ALA A 223 -16.48 -10.45 23.80
CA ALA A 223 -17.20 -10.59 25.04
C ALA A 223 -17.01 -12.00 25.58
N THR A 224 -16.86 -12.12 26.89
CA THR A 224 -16.78 -13.39 27.63
C THR A 224 -17.76 -13.35 28.80
N ALA A 225 -18.48 -14.44 29.03
CA ALA A 225 -19.28 -14.66 30.21
C ALA A 225 -18.68 -15.77 31.04
N VAL A 226 -18.57 -15.52 32.34
CA VAL A 226 -18.28 -16.51 33.37
C VAL A 226 -19.28 -16.37 34.51
N ASP A 227 -19.36 -17.36 35.38
CA ASP A 227 -20.16 -17.29 36.60
C ASP A 227 -19.36 -16.74 37.79
N GLU A 228 -19.90 -16.91 39.00
CA GLU A 228 -19.32 -16.42 40.25
C GLU A 228 -18.04 -17.17 40.64
N ASP A 229 -17.83 -18.37 40.09
CA ASP A 229 -16.69 -19.27 40.34
C ASP A 229 -15.65 -19.21 39.20
N ASP A 230 -15.79 -18.26 38.27
CA ASP A 230 -14.96 -18.08 37.07
C ASP A 230 -15.13 -19.14 35.97
N ASP A 231 -16.16 -20.00 36.07
CA ASP A 231 -16.45 -21.01 35.06
C ASP A 231 -17.20 -20.40 33.85
N PRO A 232 -16.88 -20.81 32.60
CA PRO A 232 -17.43 -20.21 31.39
C PRO A 232 -18.93 -20.50 31.22
N VAL A 233 -19.70 -19.46 30.90
CA VAL A 233 -21.17 -19.58 30.70
C VAL A 233 -21.49 -19.46 29.21
N ALA A 234 -21.80 -20.59 28.59
CA ALA A 234 -22.20 -20.68 27.19
C ALA A 234 -23.61 -20.10 26.94
N GLY A 235 -23.91 -19.64 25.72
CA GLY A 235 -25.27 -19.27 25.34
C GLY A 235 -25.72 -17.86 25.74
N VAL A 236 -24.87 -17.06 26.40
CA VAL A 236 -25.19 -15.66 26.74
C VAL A 236 -25.30 -14.81 25.46
N ALA A 237 -26.39 -14.07 25.29
CA ALA A 237 -26.59 -13.20 24.13
C ALA A 237 -26.08 -11.79 24.39
N TYR A 238 -25.39 -11.22 23.40
CA TYR A 238 -24.82 -9.88 23.44
C TYR A 238 -25.30 -9.00 22.29
N GLU A 239 -25.37 -7.71 22.56
CA GLU A 239 -25.61 -6.63 21.59
C GLU A 239 -24.46 -5.62 21.69
N LEU A 240 -23.92 -5.20 20.54
CA LEU A 240 -22.88 -4.17 20.45
C LEU A 240 -23.50 -2.83 20.06
N LYS A 241 -23.44 -1.85 20.97
CA LYS A 241 -23.94 -0.49 20.73
C LYS A 241 -22.79 0.43 20.34
N THR A 242 -22.97 1.15 19.24
CA THR A 242 -22.10 2.28 18.88
C THR A 242 -22.64 3.57 19.50
N LEU A 243 -21.77 4.37 20.09
CA LEU A 243 -22.16 5.66 20.68
C LEU A 243 -22.26 6.79 19.64
N LYS A 244 -21.85 6.53 18.39
CA LYS A 244 -21.84 7.53 17.31
C LYS A 244 -23.12 7.57 16.47
N THR A 245 -23.82 6.44 16.30
CA THR A 245 -24.95 6.34 15.37
C THR A 245 -26.11 5.53 15.95
N ARG A 246 -27.32 5.72 15.42
CA ARG A 246 -28.53 4.92 15.73
C ARG A 246 -28.67 3.69 14.82
N ALA A 247 -27.57 3.18 14.26
CA ALA A 247 -27.62 2.00 13.39
C ALA A 247 -28.11 0.76 14.17
N ALA A 248 -28.66 -0.22 13.45
CA ALA A 248 -29.01 -1.51 14.04
C ALA A 248 -27.77 -2.12 14.71
N ALA A 249 -27.90 -2.50 15.97
CA ALA A 249 -26.80 -3.03 16.75
C ALA A 249 -26.52 -4.49 16.36
N PRO A 250 -25.27 -4.84 16.00
CA PRO A 250 -24.89 -6.23 15.81
C PRO A 250 -25.14 -7.02 17.09
N SER A 251 -25.57 -8.26 16.95
CA SER A 251 -25.74 -9.19 18.08
C SER A 251 -25.08 -10.53 17.80
N CYS A 252 -24.82 -11.27 18.87
CA CYS A 252 -24.24 -12.61 18.82
C CYS A 252 -24.55 -13.36 20.10
N THR A 253 -24.27 -14.66 20.10
CA THR A 253 -24.42 -15.54 21.26
C THR A 253 -23.09 -16.19 21.61
N GLY A 254 -22.78 -16.26 22.90
CA GLY A 254 -21.57 -16.91 23.41
C GLY A 254 -21.53 -18.39 23.07
N ASN A 255 -20.38 -18.85 22.58
CA ASN A 255 -20.12 -20.26 22.28
C ASN A 255 -19.90 -21.09 23.57
N ASP A 256 -19.50 -22.35 23.43
CA ASP A 256 -19.25 -23.28 24.55
C ASP A 256 -18.15 -22.82 25.52
N THR A 257 -17.30 -21.87 25.11
CA THR A 257 -16.28 -21.23 25.97
C THR A 257 -16.78 -19.91 26.59
N GLY A 258 -18.09 -19.65 26.50
CA GLY A 258 -18.72 -18.41 26.98
C GLY A 258 -18.34 -17.16 26.18
N SER A 259 -17.85 -17.31 24.95
CA SER A 259 -17.26 -16.20 24.18
C SER A 259 -18.02 -15.86 22.91
N CYS A 260 -18.15 -14.56 22.65
CA CYS A 260 -18.56 -14.03 21.36
C CYS A 260 -17.57 -12.96 20.88
N THR A 261 -17.28 -12.92 19.56
CA THR A 261 -16.44 -11.87 18.95
C THR A 261 -17.19 -11.05 17.91
N PHE A 262 -17.12 -9.72 18.05
CA PHE A 262 -17.47 -8.73 17.04
C PHE A 262 -16.20 -8.32 16.28
N SER A 263 -16.17 -8.51 14.97
CA SER A 263 -15.01 -8.19 14.11
C SER A 263 -15.27 -6.98 13.23
N ASP A 264 -14.23 -6.51 12.54
CA ASP A 264 -14.29 -5.46 11.52
C ASP A 264 -14.88 -4.13 12.04
N LEU A 265 -14.61 -3.82 13.30
CA LEU A 265 -15.14 -2.63 13.97
C LEU A 265 -14.33 -1.39 13.64
N ALA A 266 -14.95 -0.40 13.00
CA ALA A 266 -14.33 0.90 12.76
C ALA A 266 -13.91 1.57 14.08
N ALA A 267 -12.87 2.43 14.03
CA ALA A 267 -12.39 3.13 15.21
C ALA A 267 -13.48 4.01 15.85
N GLY A 268 -13.68 3.84 17.16
CA GLY A 268 -14.78 4.48 17.86
C GLY A 268 -15.01 3.95 19.27
N SER A 269 -16.09 4.43 19.87
CA SER A 269 -16.49 4.12 21.23
C SER A 269 -17.72 3.22 21.22
N TYR A 270 -17.58 2.05 21.82
CA TYR A 270 -18.60 1.01 21.83
C TYR A 270 -19.00 0.60 23.23
N GLN A 271 -20.16 -0.04 23.35
CA GLN A 271 -20.63 -0.65 24.59
C GLN A 271 -21.19 -2.03 24.26
N VAL A 272 -20.73 -3.05 24.97
CA VAL A 272 -21.31 -4.41 24.86
C VAL A 272 -22.38 -4.54 25.92
N CYS A 273 -23.55 -5.06 25.58
CA CYS A 273 -24.63 -5.31 26.51
C CYS A 273 -25.07 -6.77 26.44
N VAL A 274 -25.25 -7.40 27.60
CA VAL A 274 -25.95 -8.67 27.72
C VAL A 274 -27.44 -8.41 27.48
N THR A 275 -28.04 -9.15 26.55
CA THR A 275 -29.46 -9.03 26.20
C THR A 275 -30.28 -10.23 26.63
N ASP A 276 -29.65 -11.41 26.75
CA ASP A 276 -30.28 -12.64 27.20
C ASP A 276 -29.26 -13.56 27.87
N VAL A 277 -29.74 -14.43 28.75
CA VAL A 277 -28.92 -15.42 29.48
C VAL A 277 -29.56 -16.80 29.38
N PRO A 278 -28.78 -17.89 29.37
CA PRO A 278 -29.30 -19.25 29.33
C PRO A 278 -30.06 -19.62 30.62
N ASP A 279 -30.88 -20.66 30.54
CA ASP A 279 -31.59 -21.22 31.70
C ASP A 279 -30.65 -21.58 32.85
N GLY A 280 -31.08 -21.31 34.09
CA GLY A 280 -30.28 -21.53 35.30
C GLY A 280 -29.43 -20.34 35.72
N TYR A 281 -29.35 -19.29 34.89
CA TYR A 281 -28.64 -18.07 35.18
C TYR A 281 -29.58 -16.85 35.28
N GLY A 282 -29.19 -15.90 36.11
CA GLY A 282 -29.85 -14.61 36.28
C GLY A 282 -29.21 -13.52 35.41
N MET A 283 -30.02 -12.55 35.02
CA MET A 283 -29.52 -11.38 34.28
C MET A 283 -28.59 -10.54 35.18
N PRO A 284 -27.37 -10.17 34.74
CA PRO A 284 -26.42 -9.44 35.57
C PRO A 284 -26.96 -8.04 35.91
N ALA A 285 -26.64 -7.56 37.13
CA ALA A 285 -27.01 -6.22 37.56
C ALA A 285 -26.40 -5.14 36.65
N GLN A 286 -25.14 -5.32 36.25
CA GLN A 286 -24.48 -4.50 35.24
C GLN A 286 -24.59 -5.16 33.86
N ARG A 287 -25.65 -4.81 33.13
CA ARG A 287 -25.95 -5.40 31.81
C ARG A 287 -25.01 -4.94 30.70
N CYS A 288 -24.50 -3.72 30.79
CA CYS A 288 -23.64 -3.14 29.76
C CYS A 288 -22.24 -2.83 30.31
N SER A 289 -21.23 -2.99 29.46
CA SER A 289 -19.85 -2.62 29.77
C SER A 289 -19.70 -1.10 29.96
N GLY A 290 -18.55 -0.66 30.45
CA GLY A 290 -18.10 0.71 30.21
C GLY A 290 -17.84 0.95 28.71
N THR A 291 -17.50 2.19 28.35
CA THR A 291 -17.09 2.53 26.99
C THR A 291 -15.80 1.80 26.63
N VAL A 292 -15.83 1.06 25.53
CA VAL A 292 -14.67 0.38 24.94
C VAL A 292 -14.19 1.19 23.75
N ALA A 293 -12.96 1.70 23.82
CA ALA A 293 -12.32 2.38 22.72
C ALA A 293 -11.70 1.36 21.75
N VAL A 294 -12.14 1.40 20.50
CA VAL A 294 -11.59 0.62 19.40
C VAL A 294 -10.74 1.54 18.53
N ASP A 295 -9.50 1.13 18.29
CA ASP A 295 -8.44 1.86 17.59
C ASP A 295 -7.66 0.96 16.62
N GLY A 296 -8.26 -0.16 16.21
CA GLY A 296 -7.61 -1.21 15.41
C GLY A 296 -7.14 -2.42 16.21
N ASN A 297 -7.12 -2.33 17.54
CA ASN A 297 -6.71 -3.44 18.41
C ASN A 297 -7.88 -4.39 18.75
N HIS A 298 -7.51 -5.57 19.25
CA HIS A 298 -8.45 -6.52 19.86
C HIS A 298 -8.67 -6.15 21.34
N ARG A 299 -9.93 -5.95 21.71
CA ARG A 299 -10.36 -5.64 23.07
C ARG A 299 -11.19 -6.79 23.65
N TYR A 300 -11.14 -6.93 24.96
CA TYR A 300 -11.87 -7.96 25.69
C TYR A 300 -12.80 -7.31 26.72
N VAL A 301 -14.01 -7.84 26.83
CA VAL A 301 -15.00 -7.46 27.83
C VAL A 301 -15.43 -8.72 28.55
N ARG A 302 -15.38 -8.72 29.88
CA ARG A 302 -15.81 -9.83 30.73
C ARG A 302 -17.07 -9.45 31.47
N PHE A 303 -18.05 -10.35 31.48
CA PHE A 303 -19.26 -10.29 32.28
C PHE A 303 -19.27 -11.46 33.27
N VAL A 304 -19.73 -11.18 34.49
CA VAL A 304 -20.04 -12.20 35.49
C VAL A 304 -21.56 -12.37 35.48
N ILE A 305 -22.02 -13.59 35.22
CA ILE A 305 -23.43 -13.95 35.13
C ILE A 305 -23.81 -14.74 36.39
N PRO A 306 -24.66 -14.18 37.27
CA PRO A 306 -25.03 -14.87 38.50
C PRO A 306 -25.89 -16.10 38.21
N GLU A 307 -25.78 -17.14 39.03
CA GLU A 307 -26.73 -18.25 39.00
C GLU A 307 -28.11 -17.80 39.51
N GLU A 308 -29.19 -18.40 38.99
CA GLU A 308 -30.54 -18.12 39.46
C GLU A 308 -30.73 -18.66 40.89
N GLN A 309 -30.98 -17.77 41.86
CA GLN A 309 -31.12 -18.16 43.27
C GLN A 309 -32.28 -19.14 43.47
N GLY A 310 -31.95 -20.42 43.65
CA GLY A 310 -32.91 -21.50 43.89
C GLY A 310 -32.56 -22.86 43.26
N LYS A 311 -31.48 -22.96 42.47
CA LYS A 311 -31.04 -24.23 41.84
C LYS A 311 -29.57 -24.60 42.14
N LYS A 312 -29.10 -24.42 43.38
CA LYS A 312 -27.93 -25.18 43.82
C LYS A 312 -28.32 -26.66 43.91
N SER A 313 -27.91 -27.45 42.93
CA SER A 313 -27.97 -28.91 43.00
C SER A 313 -26.93 -29.45 43.97
#